data_AF-A0A918PXR7-F1
#
_entry.id   AF-A0A918PXR7-F1
#
_cell.length_a   1.000
_cell.length_b   1.000
_cell.length_c   1.000
_cell.angle_alpha   90.00
_cell.angle_beta   90.00
_cell.angle_gamma   90.00
#
_symmetry.space_group_name_H-M   'P 1'
#
loop_
_entity.id
_entity.type
_entity.pdbx_description
1 polymer ?
#
loop_
_entity_poly.entity_id
_entity_poly.type
_entity_poly.pdbx_seq_one_letter_code
_entity_poly.pdbx_strand_id
1 'polypeptide(L)'
;MSTAVRAEPASRPIVGMGAVAATGAGVDELFESLCTGRAQRPEWRGAERSSCSAPRAGQAHDRPVPGTDVPGRAARLLLDAVGQAAADAGLGEDLSGIPVLVGTGMRDLRPLELWWRDGSPFADSGLGFGSALRERFNVEVTHTFSHACSASLYALALASDLLGQEGEDALDTVIVAGVDVLAERPLPSGGDSAAAIVLRRADCRSKRVIGHLRGVAVTHGGPGYTAPSPDGIADVMRSAHQLAGVKASDVDLVMLHGGGALGDDEAEAAALAAVLGEASSGPLMTAVRSMNGQHSGVSGLLSLIVGIRALNQGRVPPSAAPGVRADEAASSPFRFVTGRPADGQRLSVAQLNAFGLGGINAVAIVEGTEHP
;
A
#
# COMPACT_ATOMS: atom_id res chain seq x y z
N MET A 1 -0.62 -4.53 38.03
CA MET A 1 -1.89 -3.81 38.10
C MET A 1 -2.19 -3.31 36.70
N SER A 2 -3.16 -3.95 36.04
CA SER A 2 -3.51 -3.73 34.64
C SER A 2 -4.47 -2.55 34.55
N THR A 3 -4.02 -1.43 34.00
CA THR A 3 -4.90 -0.34 33.58
C THR A 3 -5.44 -0.70 32.20
N ALA A 4 -6.54 -1.46 32.20
CA ALA A 4 -7.39 -1.63 31.04
C ALA A 4 -8.10 -0.30 30.77
N VAL A 5 -7.59 0.47 29.80
CA VAL A 5 -8.40 1.38 29.01
C VAL A 5 -8.43 0.79 27.61
N ARG A 6 -9.30 -0.19 27.38
CA ARG A 6 -9.71 -0.51 26.01
C ARG A 6 -10.78 0.49 25.66
N ALA A 7 -10.37 1.62 25.08
CA ALA A 7 -11.25 2.40 24.23
C ALA A 7 -11.85 1.45 23.18
N GLU A 8 -13.11 1.63 22.81
CA GLU A 8 -13.68 0.93 21.67
C GLU A 8 -12.75 1.06 20.45
N PRO A 9 -12.66 0.04 19.58
CA PRO A 9 -11.82 0.11 18.40
C PRO A 9 -12.24 1.31 17.54
N ALA A 10 -11.46 2.39 17.64
CA ALA A 10 -11.85 3.69 17.12
C ALA A 10 -11.56 3.72 15.62
N SER A 11 -12.57 3.33 14.84
CA SER A 11 -12.58 3.42 13.39
C SER A 11 -12.13 4.81 12.92
N ARG A 12 -11.18 4.88 11.97
CA ARG A 12 -10.67 6.13 11.41
C ARG A 12 -11.29 6.36 10.02
N PRO A 13 -12.04 7.46 9.82
CA PRO A 13 -12.53 7.82 8.50
C PRO A 13 -11.39 8.10 7.53
N ILE A 14 -11.49 7.53 6.34
CA ILE A 14 -10.63 7.84 5.19
C ILE A 14 -11.44 8.78 4.30
N VAL A 15 -10.92 9.99 4.09
CA VAL A 15 -11.67 11.09 3.47
C VAL A 15 -11.13 11.54 2.12
N GLY A 16 -9.92 11.12 1.76
CA GLY A 16 -9.33 11.37 0.45
C GLY A 16 -8.32 10.30 0.07
N MET A 17 -8.20 10.02 -1.23
CA MET A 17 -7.22 9.07 -1.78
C MET A 17 -6.55 9.64 -3.03
N GLY A 18 -5.27 9.32 -3.21
CA GLY A 18 -4.47 9.67 -4.38
C GLY A 18 -3.55 8.53 -4.76
N ALA A 19 -3.33 8.32 -6.05
CA ALA A 19 -2.48 7.23 -6.52
C ALA A 19 -1.89 7.55 -7.89
N VAL A 20 -0.60 7.25 -8.04
CA VAL A 20 0.12 7.31 -9.31
C VAL A 20 0.86 5.99 -9.48
N ALA A 21 0.68 5.31 -10.60
CA ALA A 21 1.35 4.07 -10.91
C ALA A 21 1.58 3.95 -12.42
N ALA A 22 2.34 2.96 -12.84
CA ALA A 22 2.47 2.60 -14.27
C ALA A 22 1.12 2.36 -14.98
N THR A 23 0.09 1.99 -14.22
CA THR A 23 -1.25 1.64 -14.73
C THR A 23 -2.27 2.76 -14.63
N GLY A 24 -1.90 3.94 -14.11
CA GLY A 24 -2.77 5.10 -14.08
C GLY A 24 -2.18 6.27 -13.31
N ALA A 25 -2.54 7.49 -13.71
CA ALA A 25 -2.12 8.73 -13.06
C ALA A 25 -3.09 9.20 -11.96
N GLY A 26 -4.10 8.38 -11.63
CA GLY A 26 -5.08 8.65 -10.57
C GLY A 26 -5.76 7.36 -10.09
N VAL A 27 -6.52 7.47 -8.99
CA VAL A 27 -7.20 6.32 -8.35
C VAL A 27 -8.18 5.60 -9.29
N ASP A 28 -8.99 6.35 -10.02
CA ASP A 28 -10.00 5.76 -10.92
C ASP A 28 -9.35 5.03 -12.10
N GLU A 29 -8.36 5.65 -12.73
CA GLU A 29 -7.62 5.07 -13.86
C GLU A 29 -6.84 3.82 -13.42
N LEU A 30 -6.17 3.88 -12.26
CA LEU A 30 -5.50 2.74 -11.65
C LEU A 30 -6.47 1.56 -11.48
N PHE A 31 -7.62 1.80 -10.87
CA PHE A 31 -8.60 0.76 -10.59
C PHE A 31 -9.17 0.15 -11.87
N GLU A 32 -9.56 0.97 -12.85
CA GLU A 32 -10.08 0.48 -14.14
C GLU A 32 -9.03 -0.31 -14.92
N SER A 33 -7.77 0.14 -14.92
CA SER A 33 -6.67 -0.58 -15.58
C SER A 33 -6.42 -1.95 -14.95
N LEU A 34 -6.55 -2.06 -13.63
CA LEU A 34 -6.46 -3.34 -12.90
C LEU A 34 -7.64 -4.26 -13.25
N CYS A 35 -8.87 -3.76 -13.20
CA CYS A 35 -10.05 -4.56 -13.51
C CYS A 35 -10.11 -5.02 -14.97
N THR A 36 -9.61 -4.22 -15.91
CA THR A 36 -9.64 -4.56 -17.35
C THR A 36 -8.45 -5.41 -17.80
N GLY A 37 -7.51 -5.73 -16.91
CA GLY A 37 -6.29 -6.46 -17.27
C GLY A 37 -5.36 -5.70 -18.23
N ARG A 38 -5.57 -4.38 -18.38
CA ARG A 38 -4.67 -3.49 -19.13
C ARG A 38 -3.35 -3.24 -18.41
N ALA A 39 -3.25 -3.69 -17.15
CA ALA A 39 -2.02 -3.82 -16.39
C ALA A 39 -1.06 -4.84 -17.04
N GLN A 40 -0.53 -4.51 -18.21
CA GLN A 40 0.50 -5.24 -18.90
C GLN A 40 1.83 -4.56 -18.58
N ARG A 41 2.64 -5.20 -17.72
CA ARG A 41 3.99 -4.77 -17.34
C ARG A 41 4.72 -4.13 -18.52
N PRO A 42 4.81 -2.79 -18.61
CA PRO A 42 5.39 -2.14 -19.78
C PRO A 42 6.87 -2.52 -19.95
N GLU A 43 7.37 -2.40 -21.18
CA GLU A 43 8.79 -2.60 -21.47
C GLU A 43 9.67 -1.58 -20.71
N TRP A 44 10.84 -2.02 -20.25
CA TRP A 44 11.84 -1.16 -19.59
C TRP A 44 12.23 0.04 -20.47
N ARG A 45 12.08 1.28 -19.93
CA ARG A 45 12.47 2.54 -20.59
C ARG A 45 13.59 3.29 -19.86
N GLY A 46 14.23 2.66 -18.87
CA GLY A 46 15.36 3.19 -18.12
C GLY A 46 16.71 3.11 -18.85
N ALA A 47 17.75 3.70 -18.26
CA ALA A 47 19.10 3.63 -18.81
C ALA A 47 19.66 2.18 -18.83
N GLU A 48 20.69 1.98 -19.67
CA GLU A 48 21.37 0.76 -20.13
C GLU A 48 20.90 -0.64 -19.62
N ARG A 49 20.42 -1.47 -20.56
CA ARG A 49 20.00 -2.88 -20.35
C ARG A 49 21.14 -3.85 -19.95
N SER A 50 22.41 -3.43 -20.07
CA SER A 50 23.59 -4.31 -19.94
C SER A 50 23.74 -4.95 -18.55
N SER A 51 23.14 -4.36 -17.51
CA SER A 51 23.29 -4.79 -16.11
C SER A 51 22.00 -5.31 -15.45
N CYS A 52 20.87 -5.33 -16.16
CA CYS A 52 19.57 -5.73 -15.60
C CYS A 52 19.14 -7.11 -16.12
N SER A 53 18.94 -8.08 -15.22
CA SER A 53 18.49 -9.44 -15.56
C SER A 53 16.98 -9.58 -15.75
N ALA A 54 16.21 -8.51 -15.50
CA ALA A 54 14.75 -8.53 -15.55
C ALA A 54 14.22 -7.89 -16.84
N PRO A 55 13.56 -8.64 -17.74
CA PRO A 55 13.13 -8.13 -19.05
C PRO A 55 11.90 -7.20 -19.00
N ARG A 56 11.23 -7.03 -17.84
CA ARG A 56 9.96 -6.28 -17.70
C ARG A 56 9.86 -5.59 -16.34
N ALA A 57 9.47 -4.31 -16.31
CA ALA A 57 9.31 -3.51 -15.08
C ALA A 57 8.21 -2.45 -15.26
N GLY A 58 7.38 -2.22 -14.24
CA GLY A 58 6.24 -1.31 -14.34
C GLY A 58 6.63 0.15 -14.13
N GLN A 59 6.95 0.91 -15.18
CA GLN A 59 7.38 2.30 -15.05
C GLN A 59 6.24 3.31 -15.21
N ALA A 60 6.19 4.33 -14.35
CA ALA A 60 5.32 5.48 -14.53
C ALA A 60 5.73 6.29 -15.77
N HIS A 61 4.74 6.88 -16.47
CA HIS A 61 4.94 7.62 -17.72
C HIS A 61 5.30 9.10 -17.48
N ASP A 62 6.40 9.39 -16.78
CA ASP A 62 6.79 10.74 -16.32
C ASP A 62 8.23 11.13 -16.73
N ARG A 63 8.91 10.32 -17.56
CA ARG A 63 10.25 10.64 -18.07
C ARG A 63 10.17 11.66 -19.21
N PRO A 64 10.96 12.74 -19.19
CA PRO A 64 10.95 13.75 -20.25
C PRO A 64 11.52 13.21 -21.58
N VAL A 65 12.52 12.32 -21.52
CA VAL A 65 13.10 11.64 -22.68
C VAL A 65 13.28 10.15 -22.37
N PRO A 66 12.85 9.21 -23.23
CA PRO A 66 13.10 7.78 -23.04
C PRO A 66 14.59 7.49 -22.83
N GLY A 67 14.93 6.60 -21.89
CA GLY A 67 16.31 6.27 -21.56
C GLY A 67 17.04 7.28 -20.67
N THR A 68 16.40 8.39 -20.28
CA THR A 68 16.96 9.36 -19.33
C THR A 68 16.32 9.22 -17.95
N ASP A 69 17.13 9.40 -16.92
CA ASP A 69 16.67 9.53 -15.53
C ASP A 69 16.89 10.97 -15.07
N VAL A 70 16.00 11.45 -14.21
CA VAL A 70 16.02 12.81 -13.66
C VAL A 70 15.96 12.76 -12.14
N PRO A 71 16.75 13.57 -11.41
CA PRO A 71 16.66 13.67 -9.96
C PRO A 71 15.24 14.02 -9.47
N GLY A 72 14.88 13.59 -8.26
CA GLY A 72 13.64 13.98 -7.59
C GLY A 72 12.40 13.25 -8.08
N ARG A 73 12.56 12.11 -8.78
CA ARG A 73 11.43 11.40 -9.40
C ARG A 73 10.51 10.76 -8.38
N ALA A 74 11.06 10.16 -7.32
CA ALA A 74 10.24 9.64 -6.24
C ALA A 74 9.52 10.77 -5.50
N ALA A 75 10.19 11.89 -5.24
CA ALA A 75 9.55 13.07 -4.67
C ALA A 75 8.37 13.56 -5.54
N ARG A 76 8.54 13.69 -6.86
CA ARG A 76 7.44 14.14 -7.76
C ARG A 76 6.22 13.22 -7.71
N LEU A 77 6.40 11.92 -7.84
CA LEU A 77 5.28 10.96 -7.77
C LEU A 77 4.59 11.01 -6.40
N LEU A 78 5.35 11.14 -5.31
CA LEU A 78 4.81 11.30 -3.97
C LEU A 78 4.00 12.60 -3.85
N LEU A 79 4.52 13.73 -4.34
CA LEU A 79 3.83 15.02 -4.32
C LEU A 79 2.51 14.96 -5.11
N ASP A 80 2.50 14.31 -6.27
CA ASP A 80 1.29 14.13 -7.07
C ASP A 80 0.24 13.30 -6.32
N ALA A 81 0.63 12.17 -5.73
CA ALA A 81 -0.29 11.35 -4.95
C ALA A 81 -0.83 12.08 -3.70
N VAL A 82 0.02 12.82 -2.98
CA VAL A 82 -0.39 13.64 -1.83
C VAL A 82 -1.34 14.76 -2.26
N GLY A 83 -1.04 15.46 -3.35
CA GLY A 83 -1.89 16.50 -3.90
C GLY A 83 -3.27 15.99 -4.31
N GLN A 84 -3.33 14.82 -4.95
CA GLN A 84 -4.59 14.15 -5.29
C GLN A 84 -5.40 13.79 -4.03
N ALA A 85 -4.76 13.18 -3.03
CA ALA A 85 -5.45 12.79 -1.79
C ALA A 85 -5.96 14.01 -1.01
N ALA A 86 -5.17 15.09 -0.95
CA ALA A 86 -5.57 16.34 -0.33
C ALA A 86 -6.77 16.97 -1.06
N ALA A 87 -6.71 17.04 -2.39
CA ALA A 87 -7.81 17.57 -3.20
C ALA A 87 -9.10 16.74 -3.07
N ASP A 88 -9.01 15.41 -3.08
CA ASP A 88 -10.16 14.49 -2.92
C ASP A 88 -10.78 14.60 -1.51
N ALA A 89 -9.95 14.87 -0.49
CA ALA A 89 -10.40 15.20 0.87
C ALA A 89 -11.00 16.61 1.01
N GLY A 90 -10.90 17.46 -0.01
CA GLY A 90 -11.28 18.87 0.06
C GLY A 90 -10.37 19.70 0.96
N LEU A 91 -9.12 19.27 1.14
CA LEU A 91 -8.06 20.07 1.75
C LEU A 91 -7.53 21.09 0.72
N GLY A 92 -7.03 22.23 1.21
CA GLY A 92 -6.37 23.23 0.35
C GLY A 92 -4.99 22.78 -0.11
N GLU A 93 -4.31 23.62 -0.91
CA GLU A 93 -2.90 23.39 -1.27
C GLU A 93 -1.94 23.63 -0.10
N ASP A 94 -2.37 24.38 0.91
CA ASP A 94 -1.63 24.56 2.15
C ASP A 94 -2.01 23.46 3.16
N LEU A 95 -1.04 22.62 3.50
CA LEU A 95 -1.15 21.49 4.42
C LEU A 95 -0.39 21.76 5.73
N SER A 96 -0.20 23.03 6.09
CA SER A 96 0.35 23.43 7.39
C SER A 96 -0.42 22.77 8.54
N GLY A 97 0.32 22.26 9.54
CA GLY A 97 -0.28 21.56 10.68
C GLY A 97 -0.78 20.14 10.39
N ILE A 98 -0.69 19.63 9.15
CA ILE A 98 -1.03 18.25 8.82
C ILE A 98 0.26 17.44 8.63
N PRO A 99 0.61 16.52 9.54
CA PRO A 99 1.80 15.70 9.38
C PRO A 99 1.62 14.70 8.23
N VAL A 100 2.72 14.45 7.51
CA VAL A 100 2.78 13.46 6.42
C VAL A 100 3.71 12.32 6.82
N LEU A 101 3.16 11.10 6.92
CA LEU A 101 3.91 9.88 7.23
C LEU A 101 4.13 9.09 5.95
N VAL A 102 5.40 8.92 5.55
CA VAL A 102 5.80 8.34 4.27
C VAL A 102 6.43 6.96 4.45
N GLY A 103 5.82 5.92 3.89
CA GLY A 103 6.39 4.58 3.79
C GLY A 103 7.10 4.35 2.45
N THR A 104 8.35 3.93 2.47
CA THR A 104 9.13 3.68 1.25
C THR A 104 10.14 2.55 1.46
N GLY A 105 10.43 1.75 0.45
CA GLY A 105 11.53 0.79 0.51
C GLY A 105 12.88 1.46 0.28
N MET A 106 12.90 2.49 -0.58
CA MET A 106 14.14 3.03 -1.14
C MET A 106 14.37 4.51 -0.89
N ARG A 107 13.40 5.31 -0.41
CA ARG A 107 13.49 6.78 -0.41
C ARG A 107 13.75 7.34 -1.81
N ASP A 108 14.09 8.63 -1.94
CA ASP A 108 14.49 9.21 -3.23
C ASP A 108 15.99 8.98 -3.48
N LEU A 109 16.37 7.73 -3.77
CA LEU A 109 17.78 7.34 -3.98
C LEU A 109 18.34 7.81 -5.32
N ARG A 110 17.51 8.03 -6.34
CA ARG A 110 17.99 8.28 -7.70
C ARG A 110 18.88 9.52 -7.84
N PRO A 111 18.60 10.67 -7.18
CA PRO A 111 19.53 11.81 -7.11
C PRO A 111 20.94 11.44 -6.68
N LEU A 112 21.09 10.61 -5.65
CA LEU A 112 22.39 10.17 -5.13
C LEU A 112 23.12 9.27 -6.13
N GLU A 113 22.40 8.36 -6.78
CA GLU A 113 22.97 7.49 -7.82
C GLU A 113 23.48 8.30 -9.03
N LEU A 114 22.68 9.28 -9.48
CA LEU A 114 23.06 10.14 -10.59
C LEU A 114 24.30 10.99 -10.24
N TRP A 115 24.33 11.56 -9.04
CA TRP A 115 25.51 12.26 -8.54
C TRP A 115 26.76 11.39 -8.55
N TRP A 116 26.65 10.14 -8.06
CA TRP A 116 27.77 9.20 -8.07
C TRP A 116 28.21 8.81 -9.49
N ARG A 117 27.26 8.68 -10.42
CA ARG A 117 27.50 8.21 -11.80
C ARG A 117 28.09 9.28 -12.71
N ASP A 118 27.52 10.48 -12.72
CA ASP A 118 27.83 11.52 -13.71
C ASP A 118 28.05 12.92 -13.10
N GLY A 119 28.09 13.03 -11.77
CA GLY A 119 28.31 14.31 -11.08
C GLY A 119 27.08 15.22 -11.08
N SER A 120 25.89 14.71 -11.39
CA SER A 120 24.63 15.45 -11.26
C SER A 120 24.49 16.13 -9.89
N PRO A 121 23.89 17.33 -9.80
CA PRO A 121 23.71 18.01 -8.53
C PRO A 121 22.91 17.17 -7.52
N PHE A 122 23.43 17.08 -6.30
CA PHE A 122 22.79 16.37 -5.19
C PHE A 122 22.97 17.15 -3.88
N ALA A 123 21.91 17.18 -3.09
CA ALA A 123 21.91 17.69 -1.73
C ALA A 123 21.31 16.61 -0.81
N ASP A 124 21.85 16.48 0.40
CA ASP A 124 21.38 15.50 1.40
C ASP A 124 19.88 15.66 1.73
N SER A 125 19.38 16.89 1.69
CA SER A 125 17.95 17.21 1.83
C SER A 125 17.06 16.56 0.76
N GLY A 126 17.64 16.05 -0.33
CA GLY A 126 16.97 15.32 -1.40
C GLY A 126 16.80 13.83 -1.16
N LEU A 127 17.39 13.25 -0.11
CA LEU A 127 17.15 11.84 0.26
C LEU A 127 15.84 11.66 1.04
N GLY A 128 15.37 12.71 1.71
CA GLY A 128 14.09 12.74 2.39
C GLY A 128 13.02 13.41 1.54
N PHE A 129 11.76 13.23 1.92
CA PHE A 129 10.63 13.87 1.24
C PHE A 129 10.19 15.19 1.89
N GLY A 130 10.67 15.49 3.09
CA GLY A 130 10.20 16.63 3.88
C GLY A 130 10.51 17.99 3.24
N SER A 131 11.66 18.12 2.56
CA SER A 131 12.01 19.35 1.83
C SER A 131 11.01 19.62 0.68
N ALA A 132 10.76 18.61 -0.15
CA ALA A 132 9.83 18.68 -1.26
C ALA A 132 8.38 18.92 -0.81
N LEU A 133 7.93 18.22 0.23
CA LEU A 133 6.59 18.39 0.81
C LEU A 133 6.41 19.79 1.41
N ARG A 134 7.43 20.31 2.10
CA ARG A 134 7.41 21.68 2.64
C ARG A 134 7.33 22.73 1.54
N GLU A 135 8.15 22.58 0.49
CA GLU A 135 8.17 23.52 -0.63
C GLU A 135 6.83 23.56 -1.38
N ARG A 136 6.21 22.40 -1.62
CA ARG A 136 4.97 22.31 -2.42
C ARG A 136 3.69 22.61 -1.63
N PHE A 137 3.63 22.16 -0.38
CA PHE A 137 2.40 22.11 0.42
C PHE A 137 2.53 22.74 1.81
N ASN A 138 3.66 23.36 2.15
CA ASN A 138 3.94 23.91 3.48
C ASN A 138 3.84 22.88 4.63
N VAL A 139 4.09 21.60 4.34
CA VAL A 139 4.13 20.54 5.37
C VAL A 139 5.30 20.78 6.32
N GLU A 140 5.00 20.90 7.61
CA GLU A 140 5.99 21.17 8.64
C GLU A 140 6.66 19.90 9.15
N VAL A 141 5.85 18.85 9.36
CA VAL A 141 6.25 17.58 9.97
C VAL A 141 6.15 16.46 8.93
N THR A 142 7.27 15.80 8.67
CA THR A 142 7.34 14.62 7.81
C THR A 142 8.14 13.52 8.49
N HIS A 143 7.58 12.32 8.56
CA HIS A 143 8.29 11.12 9.01
C HIS A 143 8.44 10.14 7.85
N THR A 144 9.60 9.52 7.70
CA THR A 144 9.87 8.55 6.63
C THR A 144 10.29 7.21 7.21
N PHE A 145 9.56 6.17 6.87
CA PHE A 145 9.75 4.81 7.35
C PHE A 145 10.23 3.91 6.22
N SER A 146 11.23 3.07 6.51
CA SER A 146 11.72 2.05 5.58
C SER A 146 11.73 0.69 6.27
N HIS A 147 10.64 -0.04 6.05
CA HIS A 147 10.41 -1.41 6.56
C HIS A 147 10.11 -2.37 5.39
N ALA A 148 10.86 -2.21 4.29
CA ALA A 148 10.64 -2.95 3.06
C ALA A 148 9.15 -2.90 2.65
N CYS A 149 8.55 -4.05 2.33
CA CYS A 149 7.18 -4.14 1.81
C CYS A 149 6.07 -3.68 2.77
N SER A 150 6.33 -3.62 4.08
CA SER A 150 5.33 -3.23 5.09
C SER A 150 5.38 -1.75 5.44
N ALA A 151 6.30 -0.97 4.84
CA ALA A 151 6.57 0.41 5.25
C ALA A 151 5.33 1.33 5.25
N SER A 152 4.46 1.25 4.25
CA SER A 152 3.26 2.10 4.19
C SER A 152 2.15 1.68 5.14
N LEU A 153 1.97 0.38 5.43
CA LEU A 153 1.04 -0.05 6.47
C LEU A 153 1.60 0.20 7.88
N TYR A 154 2.92 0.19 8.05
CA TYR A 154 3.57 0.63 9.27
C TYR A 154 3.31 2.12 9.52
N ALA A 155 3.49 2.96 8.49
CA ALA A 155 3.15 4.38 8.54
C ALA A 155 1.66 4.59 8.86
N LEU A 156 0.77 3.75 8.31
CA LEU A 156 -0.67 3.76 8.61
C LEU A 156 -0.97 3.43 10.08
N ALA A 157 -0.25 2.47 10.67
CA ALA A 157 -0.40 2.13 12.08
C ALA A 157 -0.03 3.31 12.99
N LEU A 158 1.12 3.93 12.73
CA LEU A 158 1.52 5.12 13.47
C LEU A 158 0.56 6.29 13.28
N ALA A 159 0.03 6.49 12.08
CA ALA A 159 -0.99 7.52 11.84
C ALA A 159 -2.27 7.26 12.65
N SER A 160 -2.71 6.00 12.73
CA SER A 160 -3.87 5.61 13.53
C SER A 160 -3.67 5.88 15.03
N ASP A 161 -2.46 5.59 15.54
CA ASP A 161 -2.08 5.83 16.92
C ASP A 161 -1.96 7.33 17.23
N LEU A 162 -1.34 8.12 16.33
CA LEU A 162 -1.25 9.57 16.45
C LEU A 162 -2.62 10.24 16.52
N LEU A 163 -3.56 9.81 15.68
CA LEU A 163 -4.96 10.26 15.72
C LEU A 163 -5.72 9.77 16.97
N GLY A 164 -5.18 8.81 17.71
CA GLY A 164 -5.74 8.31 18.97
C GLY A 164 -5.28 9.08 20.20
N GLN A 165 -4.32 9.99 20.07
CA GLN A 165 -3.87 10.82 21.18
C GLN A 165 -4.94 11.83 21.57
N GLU A 166 -5.10 12.03 22.87
CA GLU A 166 -5.95 13.07 23.46
C GLU A 166 -5.07 14.19 24.03
N GLY A 167 -5.54 15.42 24.01
CA GLY A 167 -4.82 16.58 24.55
C GLY A 167 -4.88 17.80 23.65
N GLU A 168 -4.22 18.89 24.07
CA GLU A 168 -4.17 20.15 23.31
C GLU A 168 -3.43 20.00 21.97
N ASP A 169 -2.48 19.07 21.88
CA ASP A 169 -1.71 18.74 20.67
C ASP A 169 -2.30 17.58 19.86
N ALA A 170 -3.55 17.16 20.16
CA ALA A 170 -4.19 16.06 19.47
C ALA A 170 -4.40 16.39 17.98
N LEU A 171 -4.03 15.43 17.12
CA LEU A 171 -4.15 15.59 15.68
C LEU A 171 -5.55 15.22 15.20
N ASP A 172 -6.15 16.09 14.40
CA ASP A 172 -7.44 15.81 13.75
C ASP A 172 -7.28 15.10 12.40
N THR A 173 -6.12 15.25 11.76
CA THR A 173 -5.89 14.79 10.39
C THR A 173 -4.42 14.43 10.19
N VAL A 174 -4.19 13.30 9.51
CA VAL A 174 -2.86 12.83 9.13
C VAL A 174 -2.92 12.36 7.68
N ILE A 175 -1.89 12.68 6.90
CA ILE A 175 -1.73 12.11 5.56
C ILE A 175 -0.74 10.95 5.65
N VAL A 176 -1.16 9.79 5.17
CA VAL A 176 -0.30 8.62 5.04
C VAL A 176 0.01 8.45 3.57
N ALA A 177 1.28 8.45 3.22
CA ALA A 177 1.73 8.32 1.86
C ALA A 177 2.77 7.21 1.71
N GLY A 178 2.99 6.75 0.49
CA GLY A 178 4.07 5.85 0.16
C GLY A 178 4.54 6.05 -1.26
N VAL A 179 5.81 5.75 -1.50
CA VAL A 179 6.40 5.84 -2.84
C VAL A 179 7.56 4.86 -2.99
N ASP A 180 7.64 4.25 -4.16
CA ASP A 180 8.84 3.55 -4.64
C ASP A 180 9.02 3.82 -6.12
N VAL A 181 10.27 4.04 -6.51
CA VAL A 181 10.70 4.26 -7.90
C VAL A 181 11.88 3.36 -8.18
N LEU A 182 11.91 2.76 -9.36
CA LEU A 182 12.98 1.89 -9.80
C LEU A 182 14.32 2.63 -9.82
N ALA A 183 15.27 2.09 -9.05
CA ALA A 183 16.67 2.45 -9.04
C ALA A 183 17.41 1.86 -10.27
N GLU A 184 18.70 2.23 -10.44
CA GLU A 184 19.51 1.83 -11.61
C GLU A 184 19.62 0.30 -11.80
N ARG A 185 19.63 -0.44 -10.69
CA ARG A 185 19.54 -1.91 -10.69
C ARG A 185 18.25 -2.33 -9.99
N PRO A 186 17.12 -2.38 -10.71
CA PRO A 186 15.85 -2.70 -10.10
C PRO A 186 15.84 -4.16 -9.63
N LEU A 187 15.09 -4.44 -8.57
CA LEU A 187 14.68 -5.81 -8.27
C LEU A 187 13.86 -6.36 -9.46
N PRO A 188 13.96 -7.66 -9.76
CA PRO A 188 13.15 -8.26 -10.81
C PRO A 188 11.66 -7.98 -10.58
N SER A 189 10.95 -7.49 -11.61
CA SER A 189 9.53 -7.12 -11.54
C SER A 189 9.17 -5.84 -10.78
N GLY A 190 10.12 -5.00 -10.38
CA GLY A 190 9.80 -3.74 -9.70
C GLY A 190 8.94 -2.77 -10.52
N GLY A 191 8.28 -1.84 -9.85
CA GLY A 191 7.52 -0.78 -10.51
C GLY A 191 7.67 0.59 -9.82
N ASP A 192 7.25 1.63 -10.52
CA ASP A 192 7.13 2.99 -9.99
C ASP A 192 5.69 3.23 -9.56
N SER A 193 5.50 3.60 -8.30
CA SER A 193 4.22 4.09 -7.84
C SER A 193 4.33 4.94 -6.59
N ALA A 194 3.32 5.78 -6.41
CA ALA A 194 3.03 6.53 -5.21
C ALA A 194 1.55 6.39 -4.86
N ALA A 195 1.24 6.42 -3.58
CA ALA A 195 -0.12 6.41 -3.06
C ALA A 195 -0.20 7.28 -1.82
N ALA A 196 -1.33 7.93 -1.61
CA ALA A 196 -1.61 8.67 -0.39
C ALA A 196 -3.08 8.56 0.01
N ILE A 197 -3.33 8.62 1.30
CA ILE A 197 -4.66 8.70 1.88
C ILE A 197 -4.70 9.74 2.99
N VAL A 198 -5.86 10.36 3.16
CA VAL A 198 -6.13 11.28 4.27
C VAL A 198 -6.96 10.57 5.32
N LEU A 199 -6.39 10.37 6.51
CA LEU A 199 -7.07 9.84 7.68
C LEU A 199 -7.50 10.97 8.61
N ARG A 200 -8.68 10.82 9.22
CA ARG A 200 -9.16 11.72 10.25
C ARG A 200 -9.43 11.01 11.57
N ARG A 201 -9.43 11.78 12.64
CA ARG A 201 -9.87 11.33 13.97
C ARG A 201 -11.35 10.95 13.91
N ALA A 202 -11.77 9.97 14.72
CA ALA A 202 -13.10 9.37 14.62
C ALA A 202 -14.26 10.34 14.92
N ASP A 203 -14.04 11.32 15.80
CA ASP A 203 -15.01 12.34 16.20
C ASP A 203 -15.08 13.54 15.24
N CYS A 204 -14.14 13.62 14.28
CA CYS A 204 -14.09 14.69 13.31
C CYS A 204 -15.17 14.51 12.23
N ARG A 205 -16.15 15.43 12.22
CA ARG A 205 -17.13 15.51 11.13
C ARG A 205 -16.42 15.72 9.80
N SER A 206 -16.71 14.85 8.84
CA SER A 206 -16.16 14.90 7.49
C SER A 206 -17.30 14.99 6.49
N LYS A 207 -17.16 15.86 5.49
CA LYS A 207 -18.22 16.09 4.48
C LYS A 207 -18.49 14.84 3.65
N ARG A 208 -17.44 14.03 3.42
CA ARG A 208 -17.45 12.78 2.69
C ARG A 208 -16.50 11.82 3.36
N VAL A 209 -16.93 10.58 3.53
CA VAL A 209 -16.11 9.45 3.95
C VAL A 209 -16.10 8.48 2.78
N ILE A 210 -14.93 7.95 2.45
CA ILE A 210 -14.72 7.04 1.31
C ILE A 210 -14.59 5.59 1.80
N GLY A 211 -14.18 5.42 3.05
CA GLY A 211 -14.09 4.16 3.76
C GLY A 211 -13.58 4.38 5.17
N HIS A 212 -13.36 3.29 5.89
CA HIS A 212 -12.94 3.33 7.27
C HIS A 212 -11.75 2.41 7.49
N LEU A 213 -10.70 2.89 8.14
CA LEU A 213 -9.70 2.02 8.75
C LEU A 213 -10.26 1.51 10.08
N ARG A 214 -10.57 0.21 10.16
CA ARG A 214 -11.10 -0.43 11.37
C ARG A 214 -10.00 -0.77 12.36
N GLY A 215 -8.84 -1.18 11.86
CA GLY A 215 -7.67 -1.45 12.67
C GLY A 215 -6.47 -1.81 11.80
N VAL A 216 -5.27 -1.64 12.33
CA VAL A 216 -4.02 -2.05 11.69
C VAL A 216 -3.08 -2.56 12.76
N ALA A 217 -2.53 -3.76 12.55
CA ALA A 217 -1.55 -4.35 13.44
C ALA A 217 -0.20 -4.42 12.75
N VAL A 218 0.86 -4.24 13.53
CA VAL A 218 2.24 -4.49 13.14
C VAL A 218 2.85 -5.44 14.17
N THR A 219 3.47 -6.52 13.69
CA THR A 219 4.24 -7.43 14.55
C THR A 219 5.59 -7.75 13.92
N HIS A 220 6.44 -8.43 14.69
CA HIS A 220 7.70 -8.98 14.20
C HIS A 220 7.65 -10.51 14.31
N GLY A 221 7.96 -11.22 13.22
CA GLY A 221 7.83 -12.68 13.08
C GLY A 221 8.76 -13.57 13.93
N GLY A 222 9.39 -13.03 14.97
CA GLY A 222 10.27 -13.76 15.88
C GLY A 222 11.72 -13.95 15.39
N PRO A 223 12.54 -14.77 16.09
CA PRO A 223 13.94 -14.99 15.76
C PRO A 223 14.11 -15.88 14.52
N GLY A 224 14.68 -15.33 13.45
CA GLY A 224 14.94 -16.01 12.18
C GLY A 224 15.07 -14.97 11.07
N TYR A 225 16.27 -14.77 10.51
CA TYR A 225 16.69 -13.45 10.03
C TYR A 225 16.05 -12.94 8.72
N THR A 226 15.23 -13.71 8.00
CA THR A 226 14.67 -13.25 6.70
C THR A 226 13.41 -13.96 6.19
N ALA A 227 13.18 -15.23 6.54
CA ALA A 227 12.07 -16.01 5.98
C ALA A 227 10.74 -15.72 6.71
N PRO A 228 9.62 -15.53 5.99
CA PRO A 228 8.31 -15.38 6.62
C PRO A 228 7.94 -16.63 7.41
N SER A 229 7.43 -16.42 8.62
CA SER A 229 6.89 -17.47 9.48
C SER A 229 5.37 -17.50 9.33
N PRO A 230 4.74 -18.65 9.00
CA PRO A 230 3.29 -18.79 8.98
C PRO A 230 2.64 -18.36 10.30
N ASP A 231 3.25 -18.71 11.43
CA ASP A 231 2.74 -18.33 12.76
C ASP A 231 2.84 -16.82 12.99
N GLY A 232 3.97 -16.21 12.60
CA GLY A 232 4.15 -14.76 12.71
C GLY A 232 3.20 -13.97 11.81
N ILE A 233 2.84 -14.51 10.64
CA ILE A 233 1.82 -13.95 9.75
C ILE A 233 0.43 -14.12 10.38
N ALA A 234 0.10 -15.31 10.89
CA ALA A 234 -1.19 -15.57 11.54
C ALA A 234 -1.39 -14.66 12.76
N ASP A 235 -0.35 -14.40 13.54
CA ASP A 235 -0.41 -13.55 14.73
C ASP A 235 -0.70 -12.08 14.38
N VAL A 236 -0.09 -11.53 13.32
CA VAL A 236 -0.44 -10.17 12.88
C VAL A 236 -1.89 -10.10 12.36
N MET A 237 -2.36 -11.12 11.65
CA MET A 237 -3.74 -11.17 11.16
C MET A 237 -4.74 -11.17 12.33
N ARG A 238 -4.54 -12.07 13.31
CA ARG A 238 -5.38 -12.12 14.52
C ARG A 238 -5.34 -10.81 15.30
N SER A 239 -4.16 -10.18 15.41
CA SER A 239 -4.01 -8.88 16.07
C SER A 239 -4.80 -7.79 15.35
N ALA A 240 -4.75 -7.76 14.01
CA ALA A 240 -5.50 -6.79 13.21
C ALA A 240 -7.02 -6.99 13.34
N HIS A 241 -7.49 -8.24 13.33
CA HIS A 241 -8.90 -8.60 13.57
C HIS A 241 -9.36 -8.15 14.96
N GLN A 242 -8.53 -8.41 15.96
CA GLN A 242 -8.79 -8.00 17.35
C GLN A 242 -8.86 -6.48 17.50
N LEU A 243 -7.93 -5.73 16.90
CA LEU A 243 -7.93 -4.27 16.89
C LEU A 243 -9.11 -3.69 16.12
N ALA A 244 -9.57 -4.37 15.07
CA ALA A 244 -10.71 -3.95 14.26
C ALA A 244 -12.08 -4.28 14.88
N GLY A 245 -12.12 -5.22 15.84
CA GLY A 245 -13.37 -5.80 16.33
C GLY A 245 -14.11 -6.61 15.26
N VAL A 246 -13.38 -7.19 14.32
CA VAL A 246 -13.89 -7.92 13.14
C VAL A 246 -13.57 -9.41 13.31
N LYS A 247 -14.53 -10.30 13.01
CA LYS A 247 -14.28 -11.74 13.00
C LYS A 247 -13.76 -12.16 11.63
N ALA A 248 -13.06 -13.30 11.59
CA ALA A 248 -12.64 -13.93 10.34
C ALA A 248 -13.80 -14.17 9.35
N SER A 249 -14.99 -14.50 9.86
CA SER A 249 -16.20 -14.70 9.07
C SER A 249 -16.79 -13.42 8.46
N ASP A 250 -16.37 -12.26 8.95
CA ASP A 250 -16.88 -10.97 8.49
C ASP A 250 -16.01 -10.40 7.35
N VAL A 251 -14.86 -11.04 7.04
CA VAL A 251 -13.96 -10.61 5.96
C VAL A 251 -14.50 -11.10 4.62
N ASP A 252 -14.76 -10.17 3.70
CA ASP A 252 -15.28 -10.47 2.36
C ASP A 252 -14.19 -10.52 1.30
N LEU A 253 -13.10 -9.77 1.52
CA LEU A 253 -12.00 -9.59 0.57
C LEU A 253 -10.65 -9.65 1.29
N VAL A 254 -9.69 -10.40 0.73
CA VAL A 254 -8.28 -10.36 1.14
C VAL A 254 -7.44 -9.82 -0.02
N MET A 255 -6.80 -8.69 0.25
CA MET A 255 -5.73 -8.13 -0.58
C MET A 255 -4.42 -8.76 -0.10
N LEU A 256 -3.99 -9.81 -0.79
CA LEU A 256 -2.83 -10.62 -0.45
C LEU A 256 -1.54 -9.79 -0.53
N HIS A 257 -0.54 -10.23 0.22
CA HIS A 257 0.83 -9.77 0.02
C HIS A 257 1.33 -10.21 -1.36
N GLY A 258 1.11 -11.48 -1.71
CA GLY A 258 1.34 -12.03 -3.05
C GLY A 258 2.74 -11.71 -3.57
N GLY A 259 3.76 -12.10 -2.82
CA GLY A 259 5.15 -11.78 -3.10
C GLY A 259 5.65 -12.46 -4.38
N GLY A 260 5.08 -13.62 -4.73
CA GLY A 260 5.49 -14.44 -5.88
C GLY A 260 6.71 -15.31 -5.60
N ALA A 261 7.29 -15.23 -4.40
CA ALA A 261 8.31 -16.16 -3.93
C ALA A 261 7.60 -17.34 -3.28
N LEU A 262 7.90 -18.56 -3.75
CA LEU A 262 7.17 -19.78 -3.36
C LEU A 262 7.04 -19.94 -1.84
N GLY A 263 8.14 -19.78 -1.09
CA GLY A 263 8.13 -19.91 0.37
C GLY A 263 7.32 -18.81 1.08
N ASP A 264 7.28 -17.60 0.52
CA ASP A 264 6.51 -16.49 1.09
C ASP A 264 5.02 -16.70 0.86
N ASP A 265 4.65 -17.11 -0.36
CA ASP A 265 3.26 -17.39 -0.74
C ASP A 265 2.73 -18.63 -0.01
N GLU A 266 3.55 -19.68 0.21
CA GLU A 266 3.20 -20.84 1.05
C GLU A 266 2.99 -20.45 2.51
N ALA A 267 3.83 -19.57 3.06
CA ALA A 267 3.68 -19.09 4.42
C ALA A 267 2.42 -18.22 4.61
N GLU A 268 2.14 -17.34 3.64
CA GLU A 268 0.89 -16.57 3.62
C GLU A 268 -0.34 -17.49 3.51
N ALA A 269 -0.31 -18.49 2.63
CA ALA A 269 -1.40 -19.46 2.47
C ALA A 269 -1.67 -20.26 3.75
N ALA A 270 -0.62 -20.79 4.41
CA ALA A 270 -0.76 -21.52 5.65
C ALA A 270 -1.36 -20.65 6.78
N ALA A 271 -0.93 -19.39 6.88
CA ALA A 271 -1.49 -18.45 7.84
C ALA A 271 -2.96 -18.09 7.56
N LEU A 272 -3.32 -17.90 6.28
CA LEU A 272 -4.71 -17.67 5.87
C LEU A 272 -5.60 -18.85 6.23
N ALA A 273 -5.17 -20.08 5.97
CA ALA A 273 -5.90 -21.29 6.38
C ALA A 273 -6.09 -21.34 7.91
N ALA A 274 -5.06 -20.98 8.68
CA ALA A 274 -5.12 -20.99 10.15
C ALA A 274 -6.02 -19.90 10.76
N VAL A 275 -6.21 -18.77 10.08
CA VAL A 275 -6.97 -17.61 10.61
C VAL A 275 -8.38 -17.52 10.02
N LEU A 276 -8.52 -17.73 8.71
CA LEU A 276 -9.77 -17.59 7.98
C LEU A 276 -10.45 -18.94 7.69
N GLY A 277 -9.72 -20.05 7.83
CA GLY A 277 -10.18 -21.38 7.46
C GLY A 277 -10.01 -21.68 5.96
N GLU A 278 -10.18 -22.95 5.61
CA GLU A 278 -10.23 -23.43 4.22
C GLU A 278 -11.69 -23.65 3.84
N ALA A 279 -12.28 -22.75 3.06
CA ALA A 279 -13.66 -22.90 2.62
C ALA A 279 -13.90 -22.23 1.27
N SER A 280 -14.61 -22.93 0.38
CA SER A 280 -15.14 -22.39 -0.88
C SER A 280 -16.15 -21.26 -0.69
N SER A 281 -16.57 -20.98 0.56
CA SER A 281 -17.39 -19.84 0.98
C SER A 281 -16.59 -18.72 1.67
N GLY A 282 -15.26 -18.79 1.69
CA GLY A 282 -14.40 -17.77 2.28
C GLY A 282 -14.35 -16.45 1.48
N PRO A 283 -13.51 -15.49 1.89
CA PRO A 283 -13.35 -14.22 1.18
C PRO A 283 -12.82 -14.43 -0.23
N LEU A 284 -13.13 -13.47 -1.11
CA LEU A 284 -12.41 -13.32 -2.38
C LEU A 284 -10.96 -12.92 -2.10
N MET A 285 -10.03 -13.40 -2.91
CA MET A 285 -8.61 -13.09 -2.74
C MET A 285 -8.00 -12.55 -4.04
N THR A 286 -7.24 -11.46 -3.93
CA THR A 286 -6.53 -10.85 -5.06
C THR A 286 -5.23 -10.20 -4.61
N ALA A 287 -4.29 -10.01 -5.53
CA ALA A 287 -3.00 -9.36 -5.26
C ALA A 287 -2.76 -8.23 -6.26
N VAL A 288 -2.72 -6.98 -5.80
CA VAL A 288 -2.47 -5.81 -6.67
C VAL A 288 -1.04 -5.79 -7.19
N ARG A 289 -0.11 -6.28 -6.37
CA ARG A 289 1.33 -6.34 -6.67
C ARG A 289 1.64 -7.15 -7.93
N SER A 290 0.86 -8.19 -8.22
CA SER A 290 1.08 -9.02 -9.40
C SER A 290 0.85 -8.25 -10.72
N MET A 291 -0.06 -7.27 -10.71
CA MET A 291 -0.49 -6.48 -11.86
C MET A 291 0.36 -5.22 -12.08
N ASN A 292 0.71 -4.50 -11.01
CA ASN A 292 1.41 -3.22 -11.16
C ASN A 292 2.95 -3.33 -11.05
N GLY A 293 3.48 -4.49 -10.64
CA GLY A 293 4.89 -4.69 -10.32
C GLY A 293 5.15 -4.80 -8.81
N GLN A 294 6.28 -5.40 -8.43
CA GLN A 294 6.78 -5.49 -7.07
C GLN A 294 7.21 -4.09 -6.58
N HIS A 295 6.25 -3.33 -6.09
CA HIS A 295 6.51 -2.10 -5.36
C HIS A 295 6.85 -2.48 -3.91
N SER A 296 7.91 -1.94 -3.34
CA SER A 296 8.31 -2.31 -1.98
C SER A 296 7.38 -1.67 -0.94
N GLY A 297 7.77 -0.54 -0.37
CA GLY A 297 7.06 0.15 0.71
C GLY A 297 5.66 0.65 0.39
N VAL A 298 5.33 1.02 -0.85
CA VAL A 298 4.00 1.58 -1.20
C VAL A 298 2.89 0.55 -1.42
N SER A 299 3.22 -0.75 -1.56
CA SER A 299 2.24 -1.80 -1.91
C SER A 299 1.03 -1.85 -0.97
N GLY A 300 1.25 -1.68 0.33
CA GLY A 300 0.18 -1.70 1.32
C GLY A 300 -0.92 -0.66 1.07
N LEU A 301 -0.52 0.59 0.81
CA LEU A 301 -1.48 1.67 0.52
C LEU A 301 -2.16 1.49 -0.84
N LEU A 302 -1.47 0.97 -1.86
CA LEU A 302 -2.12 0.64 -3.13
C LEU A 302 -3.19 -0.44 -2.94
N SER A 303 -2.89 -1.50 -2.19
CA SER A 303 -3.87 -2.52 -1.82
C SER A 303 -5.04 -1.90 -1.05
N LEU A 304 -4.80 -0.93 -0.18
CA LEU A 304 -5.86 -0.23 0.57
C LEU A 304 -6.78 0.56 -0.35
N ILE A 305 -6.21 1.37 -1.24
CA ILE A 305 -6.98 2.18 -2.20
C ILE A 305 -7.81 1.26 -3.10
N VAL A 306 -7.19 0.23 -3.68
CA VAL A 306 -7.89 -0.73 -4.56
C VAL A 306 -8.94 -1.52 -3.77
N GLY A 307 -8.63 -1.91 -2.53
CA GLY A 307 -9.55 -2.60 -1.64
C GLY A 307 -10.80 -1.78 -1.37
N ILE A 308 -10.66 -0.50 -0.98
CA ILE A 308 -11.79 0.41 -0.76
C ILE A 308 -12.63 0.58 -2.03
N ARG A 309 -11.99 0.72 -3.20
CA ARG A 309 -12.71 0.78 -4.48
C ARG A 309 -13.47 -0.52 -4.78
N ALA A 310 -12.84 -1.67 -4.54
CA ALA A 310 -13.46 -2.97 -4.74
C ALA A 310 -14.66 -3.20 -3.80
N LEU A 311 -14.53 -2.80 -2.53
CA LEU A 311 -15.61 -2.80 -1.56
C LEU A 311 -16.76 -1.92 -2.06
N ASN A 312 -16.51 -0.64 -2.35
CA ASN A 312 -17.56 0.33 -2.68
C ASN A 312 -18.25 0.07 -4.04
N GLN A 313 -17.58 -0.61 -4.98
CA GLN A 313 -18.13 -0.89 -6.31
C GLN A 313 -18.60 -2.33 -6.49
N GLY A 314 -18.39 -3.20 -5.51
CA GLY A 314 -18.66 -4.63 -5.66
C GLY A 314 -17.88 -5.27 -6.81
N ARG A 315 -16.67 -4.76 -7.10
CA ARG A 315 -15.88 -5.13 -8.28
C ARG A 315 -14.45 -5.43 -7.88
N VAL A 316 -14.05 -6.71 -7.88
CA VAL A 316 -12.70 -7.11 -7.46
C VAL A 316 -11.81 -7.35 -8.68
N PRO A 317 -10.65 -6.68 -8.80
CA PRO A 317 -9.73 -6.93 -9.92
C PRO A 317 -9.11 -8.33 -9.83
N PRO A 318 -8.84 -8.98 -10.98
CA PRO A 318 -8.18 -10.28 -10.99
C PRO A 318 -6.72 -10.15 -10.59
N SER A 319 -6.14 -11.13 -9.89
CA SER A 319 -4.68 -11.20 -9.75
C SER A 319 -4.07 -11.61 -11.09
N ALA A 320 -3.01 -10.91 -11.53
CA ALA A 320 -2.13 -11.46 -12.56
C ALA A 320 -1.41 -12.67 -11.95
N ALA A 321 -1.27 -13.76 -12.69
CA ALA A 321 -0.70 -14.99 -12.18
C ALA A 321 0.79 -15.13 -12.56
N PRO A 322 1.76 -14.63 -11.77
CA PRO A 322 3.10 -15.17 -11.79
C PRO A 322 3.20 -16.22 -10.68
N GLY A 323 2.96 -17.48 -11.01
CA GLY A 323 3.27 -18.62 -10.12
C GLY A 323 2.15 -19.60 -9.89
N VAL A 324 0.88 -19.14 -9.80
CA VAL A 324 -0.28 -20.04 -9.68
C VAL A 324 -0.83 -20.30 -11.07
N ARG A 325 -0.65 -21.52 -11.58
CA ARG A 325 -1.27 -21.88 -12.86
C ARG A 325 -2.79 -21.82 -12.70
N ALA A 326 -3.54 -21.48 -13.76
CA ALA A 326 -5.01 -21.36 -13.66
C ALA A 326 -5.70 -22.65 -13.11
N ASP A 327 -5.08 -23.81 -13.36
CA ASP A 327 -5.44 -25.13 -12.82
C ASP A 327 -5.16 -25.27 -11.30
N GLU A 328 -4.12 -24.64 -10.78
CA GLU A 328 -3.80 -24.61 -9.35
C GLU A 328 -4.75 -23.66 -8.60
N ALA A 329 -5.11 -22.53 -9.21
CA ALA A 329 -6.12 -21.63 -8.63
C ALA A 329 -7.51 -22.29 -8.58
N ALA A 330 -7.88 -23.05 -9.63
CA ALA A 330 -9.17 -23.74 -9.69
C ALA A 330 -9.30 -24.91 -8.71
N SER A 331 -8.17 -25.51 -8.31
CA SER A 331 -8.12 -26.60 -7.32
C SER A 331 -7.76 -26.12 -5.91
N SER A 332 -7.54 -24.82 -5.73
CA SER A 332 -7.20 -24.22 -4.44
C SER A 332 -8.40 -24.21 -3.47
N PRO A 333 -8.17 -24.40 -2.17
CA PRO A 333 -9.19 -24.15 -1.14
C PRO A 333 -9.56 -22.66 -0.99
N PHE A 334 -8.81 -21.76 -1.62
CA PHE A 334 -9.03 -20.31 -1.58
C PHE A 334 -9.71 -19.77 -2.84
N ARG A 335 -10.51 -18.71 -2.69
CA ARG A 335 -11.27 -18.10 -3.79
C ARG A 335 -10.49 -16.97 -4.47
N PHE A 336 -9.47 -17.33 -5.26
CA PHE A 336 -8.72 -16.36 -6.04
C PHE A 336 -9.55 -15.76 -7.19
N VAL A 337 -9.53 -14.44 -7.32
CA VAL A 337 -10.08 -13.76 -8.51
C VAL A 337 -9.01 -13.82 -9.60
N THR A 338 -9.30 -14.52 -10.71
CA THR A 338 -8.36 -14.74 -11.81
C THR A 338 -9.01 -14.51 -13.17
N GLY A 339 -8.20 -14.11 -14.16
CA GLY A 339 -8.61 -13.94 -15.57
C GLY A 339 -9.48 -12.72 -15.86
N ARG A 340 -10.54 -12.50 -15.08
CA ARG A 340 -11.48 -11.38 -15.22
C ARG A 340 -11.91 -10.85 -13.84
N PRO A 341 -12.35 -9.59 -13.73
CA PRO A 341 -12.83 -9.06 -12.46
C PRO A 341 -14.06 -9.82 -11.97
N ALA A 342 -14.23 -9.88 -10.66
CA ALA A 342 -15.46 -10.37 -10.03
C ALA A 342 -16.39 -9.18 -9.77
N ASP A 343 -17.41 -9.01 -10.62
CA ASP A 343 -18.39 -7.92 -10.55
C ASP A 343 -19.62 -8.31 -9.70
N GLY A 344 -20.41 -7.31 -9.27
CA GLY A 344 -21.69 -7.49 -8.58
C GLY A 344 -21.58 -8.12 -7.19
N GLN A 345 -20.42 -8.02 -6.56
CA GLN A 345 -20.18 -8.55 -5.22
C GLN A 345 -20.74 -7.60 -4.16
N ARG A 346 -21.30 -8.15 -3.09
CA ARG A 346 -21.66 -7.35 -1.90
C ARG A 346 -20.55 -7.53 -0.87
N LEU A 347 -19.65 -6.55 -0.78
CA LEU A 347 -18.46 -6.61 0.06
C LEU A 347 -18.48 -5.45 1.05
N SER A 348 -18.16 -5.71 2.32
CA SER A 348 -18.13 -4.68 3.36
C SER A 348 -16.74 -4.54 3.96
N VAL A 349 -16.05 -5.66 4.21
CA VAL A 349 -14.77 -5.66 4.93
C VAL A 349 -13.66 -6.28 4.09
N ALA A 350 -12.51 -5.60 4.04
CA ALA A 350 -11.30 -6.13 3.42
C ALA A 350 -10.14 -6.21 4.42
N GLN A 351 -9.38 -7.32 4.32
CA GLN A 351 -8.08 -7.49 4.95
C GLN A 351 -6.97 -7.18 3.95
N LEU A 352 -5.93 -6.47 4.41
CA LEU A 352 -4.81 -6.00 3.60
C LEU A 352 -3.50 -6.53 4.18
N ASN A 353 -2.80 -7.37 3.45
CA ASN A 353 -1.57 -8.01 3.91
C ASN A 353 -0.32 -7.32 3.33
N ALA A 354 0.63 -6.96 4.19
CA ALA A 354 1.95 -6.49 3.78
C ALA A 354 3.05 -7.04 4.70
N PHE A 355 3.86 -7.97 4.18
CA PHE A 355 4.93 -8.62 4.94
C PHE A 355 6.30 -8.12 4.47
N GLY A 356 6.99 -7.41 5.35
CA GLY A 356 8.30 -6.82 5.08
C GLY A 356 9.42 -7.85 5.19
N LEU A 357 10.37 -7.78 4.26
CA LEU A 357 11.65 -8.48 4.40
C LEU A 357 12.30 -8.08 5.74
N GLY A 358 12.75 -9.07 6.52
CA GLY A 358 13.25 -8.84 7.87
C GLY A 358 12.19 -9.01 8.97
N GLY A 359 11.02 -9.57 8.64
CA GLY A 359 10.06 -10.09 9.62
C GLY A 359 9.04 -9.09 10.15
N ILE A 360 9.05 -7.84 9.67
CA ILE A 360 8.05 -6.82 10.07
C ILE A 360 6.78 -7.04 9.26
N ASN A 361 5.78 -7.64 9.89
CA ASN A 361 4.49 -7.94 9.28
C ASN A 361 3.49 -6.84 9.63
N ALA A 362 2.68 -6.42 8.65
CA ALA A 362 1.59 -5.48 8.86
C ALA A 362 0.31 -5.98 8.20
N VAL A 363 -0.81 -5.90 8.92
CA VAL A 363 -2.14 -6.21 8.40
C VAL A 363 -3.11 -5.09 8.76
N ALA A 364 -3.82 -4.56 7.78
CA ALA A 364 -4.88 -3.57 7.99
C ALA A 364 -6.25 -4.17 7.65
N ILE A 365 -7.27 -3.77 8.41
CA ILE A 365 -8.67 -4.08 8.16
C ILE A 365 -9.38 -2.78 7.81
N VAL A 366 -10.01 -2.76 6.63
CA VAL A 366 -10.78 -1.62 6.16
C VAL A 366 -12.21 -2.01 5.86
N GLU A 367 -13.10 -1.03 5.95
CA GLU A 367 -14.50 -1.16 5.63
C GLU A 367 -14.90 -0.13 4.57
N GLY A 368 -15.73 -0.54 3.61
CA GLY A 368 -16.28 0.35 2.60
C GLY A 368 -17.29 1.33 3.19
N THR A 369 -17.80 2.24 2.36
CA THR A 369 -19.03 2.96 2.67
C THR A 369 -20.20 2.08 2.27
N GLU A 370 -21.26 2.02 3.10
CA GLU A 370 -22.45 1.19 2.82
C GLU A 370 -22.91 1.35 1.36
N HIS A 371 -23.23 0.22 0.71
CA HIS A 371 -23.78 0.23 -0.64
C HIS A 371 -25.16 0.88 -0.59
N PRO A 372 -25.47 1.87 -1.45
CA PRO A 372 -26.82 2.41 -1.58
C PRO A 372 -27.84 1.35 -2.00
#